data_AF-A0A1G9ATE7-F1
#
_entry.id   AF-A0A1G9ATE7-F1
#
_cell.length_a   1.000
_cell.length_b   1.000
_cell.length_c   1.000
_cell.angle_alpha   90.00
_cell.angle_beta   90.00
_cell.angle_gamma   90.00
#
_symmetry.space_group_name_H-M   'P 1'
#
loop_
_entity.id
_entity.type
_entity.pdbx_description
1 polymer ?
#
loop_
_entity_poly.entity_id
_entity_poly.type
_entity_poly.pdbx_seq_one_letter_code
_entity_poly.pdbx_strand_id
1 'polypeptide(L)'
;MQIRVRTFARFREILGGDLAIDLPDGATMAAVLAALRGRAGEEGDAVFDESGGLREYVILMHNGKRVRRTEAATLALADGDEVALFPPVAGG
;
A
#
# COMPACT_ATOMS: atom_id res chain seq x y z
N MET A 1 -2.89 -10.49 -12.84
CA MET A 1 -3.98 -9.78 -12.15
C MET A 1 -3.68 -8.29 -11.98
N GLN A 2 -4.72 -7.45 -12.00
CA GLN A 2 -4.65 -5.99 -11.82
C GLN A 2 -5.19 -5.59 -10.45
N ILE A 3 -4.34 -4.93 -9.64
CA ILE A 3 -4.69 -4.45 -8.31
C ILE A 3 -4.87 -2.94 -8.33
N ARG A 4 -5.96 -2.44 -7.74
CA ARG A 4 -6.22 -1.01 -7.63
C ARG A 4 -5.61 -0.49 -6.34
N VAL A 5 -4.68 0.45 -6.43
CA VAL A 5 -4.09 1.10 -5.27
C VAL A 5 -4.57 2.54 -5.17
N ARG A 6 -5.08 2.89 -3.99
CA ARG A 6 -5.61 4.21 -3.67
C ARG A 6 -4.84 4.81 -2.52
N THR A 7 -4.38 6.03 -2.69
CA THR A 7 -3.65 6.74 -1.64
C THR A 7 -4.33 8.05 -1.32
N PHE A 8 -4.11 8.53 -0.10
CA PHE A 8 -4.84 9.66 0.45
C PHE A 8 -3.91 10.69 1.07
N ALA A 9 -4.36 11.95 1.07
CA ALA A 9 -3.62 13.12 1.54
C ALA A 9 -2.17 13.13 1.01
N ARG A 10 -1.17 13.34 1.87
CA ARG A 10 0.25 13.43 1.48
C ARG A 10 0.78 12.21 0.73
N PHE A 11 0.19 11.02 0.94
CA PHE A 11 0.64 9.82 0.22
C PHE A 11 0.30 9.86 -1.27
N ARG A 12 -0.65 10.70 -1.70
CA ARG A 12 -0.96 10.92 -3.11
C ARG A 12 0.19 11.57 -3.86
N GLU A 13 0.91 12.46 -3.19
CA GLU A 13 2.04 13.18 -3.75
C GLU A 13 3.26 12.24 -3.88
N ILE A 14 3.41 11.31 -2.93
CA ILE A 14 4.54 10.38 -2.86
C ILE A 14 4.34 9.17 -3.79
N LEU A 15 3.14 8.56 -3.78
CA LEU A 15 2.89 7.27 -4.42
C LEU A 15 2.02 7.36 -5.68
N GLY A 16 1.34 8.50 -5.89
CA GLY A 16 0.27 8.65 -6.87
C GLY A 16 -1.10 8.33 -6.27
N GLY A 17 -2.12 9.08 -6.68
CA GLY A 17 -3.43 9.11 -6.00
C GLY A 17 -4.35 7.91 -6.24
N ASP A 18 -4.45 7.44 -7.48
CA ASP A 18 -5.22 6.25 -7.88
C ASP A 18 -4.42 5.61 -9.01
N LEU A 19 -3.93 4.40 -8.78
CA LEU A 19 -3.08 3.70 -9.73
C LEU A 19 -3.41 2.22 -9.77
N ALA A 20 -3.21 1.61 -10.92
CA ALA A 20 -3.30 0.17 -11.09
C ALA A 20 -1.91 -0.44 -11.14
N ILE A 21 -1.73 -1.57 -10.47
CA ILE A 21 -0.51 -2.37 -10.51
C ILE A 21 -0.84 -3.74 -11.09
N ASP A 22 -0.21 -4.08 -12.20
CA ASP A 22 -0.22 -5.42 -12.76
C ASP A 22 0.78 -6.31 -12.01
N LEU A 23 0.26 -7.39 -11.43
CA LEU A 23 1.02 -8.40 -10.70
C LEU A 23 0.74 -9.79 -11.25
N PRO A 24 1.68 -10.74 -11.11
CA PRO A 24 1.42 -12.14 -11.43
C PRO A 24 0.30 -12.70 -10.53
N ASP A 25 -0.40 -13.71 -11.04
CA ASP A 25 -1.51 -14.31 -10.29
C ASP A 25 -1.00 -15.00 -9.02
N GLY A 26 -1.73 -14.82 -7.92
CA GLY A 26 -1.31 -15.30 -6.59
C GLY A 26 -0.26 -14.42 -5.91
N ALA A 27 0.03 -13.22 -6.43
CA ALA A 27 0.87 -12.28 -5.70
C ALA A 27 0.22 -11.84 -4.38
N THR A 28 1.08 -11.43 -3.45
CA THR A 28 0.65 -10.99 -2.13
C THR A 28 0.69 -9.47 -2.02
N MET A 29 0.11 -8.93 -0.94
CA MET A 29 0.24 -7.51 -0.62
C MET A 29 1.71 -7.06 -0.54
N ALA A 30 2.65 -7.93 -0.13
CA ALA A 30 4.07 -7.60 -0.12
C ALA A 30 4.59 -7.20 -1.52
N ALA A 31 4.09 -7.84 -2.59
CA ALA A 31 4.45 -7.48 -3.96
C ALA A 31 3.89 -6.11 -4.37
N VAL A 32 2.66 -5.77 -3.95
CA VAL A 32 2.08 -4.43 -4.13
C VAL A 32 2.94 -3.38 -3.42
N LEU A 33 3.29 -3.63 -2.16
CA LEU A 33 4.11 -2.71 -1.36
C LEU A 33 5.50 -2.49 -1.96
N ALA A 34 6.14 -3.55 -2.45
CA ALA A 34 7.42 -3.45 -3.15
C ALA A 34 7.30 -2.60 -4.44
N ALA A 35 6.23 -2.79 -5.22
CA ALA A 35 5.97 -2.01 -6.43
C ALA A 35 5.66 -0.52 -6.13
N LEU A 36 5.06 -0.23 -4.98
CA LEU A 36 4.82 1.14 -4.50
C LEU A 36 6.11 1.77 -3.97
N ARG A 37 6.94 1.03 -3.23
CA ARG A 37 8.24 1.52 -2.74
C ARG A 37 9.14 1.95 -3.89
N GLY A 38 9.18 1.17 -4.98
CA GLY A 38 9.94 1.53 -6.18
C GLY A 38 9.45 2.82 -6.86
N ARG A 39 8.16 3.19 -6.69
CA ARG A 39 7.58 4.44 -7.22
C ARG A 39 7.81 5.63 -6.31
N ALA A 40 7.89 5.41 -5.01
CA ALA A 40 7.94 6.46 -4.01
C ALA A 40 9.23 7.30 -4.03
N GLY A 41 10.29 6.79 -4.66
CA GLY A 41 11.58 7.49 -4.74
C GLY A 41 12.14 7.86 -3.36
N GLU A 42 12.74 9.04 -3.27
CA GLU A 42 13.35 9.57 -2.04
C GLU A 42 12.32 9.88 -0.95
N GLU A 43 11.08 10.21 -1.30
CA GLU A 43 10.01 10.49 -0.32
C GLU A 43 9.34 9.22 0.22
N GLY A 44 9.73 8.04 -0.29
CA GLY A 44 9.22 6.76 0.18
C GLY A 44 9.42 6.51 1.66
N ASP A 45 10.40 7.17 2.29
CA ASP A 45 10.66 7.04 3.71
C ASP A 45 9.56 7.62 4.58
N ALA A 46 8.63 8.41 4.05
CA ALA A 46 7.44 8.82 4.80
C ALA A 46 6.38 7.71 4.91
N VAL A 47 6.38 6.74 3.99
CA VAL A 47 5.41 5.63 3.93
C VAL A 47 6.02 4.32 4.42
N PHE A 48 7.24 4.04 3.99
CA PHE A 48 7.93 2.79 4.25
C PHE A 48 9.04 2.96 5.29
N ASP A 49 9.33 1.89 6.01
CA ASP A 49 10.44 1.78 6.94
C ASP A 49 11.72 1.31 6.25
N GLU A 50 12.82 1.28 7.00
CA GLU A 50 14.16 0.90 6.52
C GLU A 50 14.23 -0.55 6.03
N SER A 51 13.30 -1.41 6.49
CA SER A 51 13.18 -2.79 6.05
C SER A 51 12.35 -2.94 4.77
N GLY A 52 11.81 -1.84 4.23
CA GLY A 52 10.91 -1.83 3.08
C GLY A 52 9.46 -2.17 3.41
N GLY A 53 9.12 -2.32 4.69
CA GLY A 53 7.75 -2.50 5.17
C GLY A 53 7.02 -1.17 5.31
N LEU A 54 5.70 -1.19 5.55
CA LEU A 54 4.95 0.04 5.87
C LEU A 54 5.29 0.55 7.27
N ARG A 55 5.38 1.86 7.47
CA ARG A 55 5.54 2.40 8.84
C ARG A 55 4.33 2.12 9.73
N GLU A 56 4.56 2.05 11.03
CA GLU A 56 3.54 1.68 12.03
C GLU A 56 2.30 2.58 12.00
N TYR A 57 2.50 3.86 11.71
CA TYR A 57 1.42 4.85 11.64
C TYR A 57 0.62 4.79 10.33
N VAL A 58 1.05 4.00 9.33
CA VAL A 58 0.35 3.86 8.06
C VAL A 58 -0.81 2.90 8.21
N ILE A 59 -2.00 3.36 7.82
CA ILE A 59 -3.20 2.54 7.85
C ILE A 59 -3.34 1.86 6.48
N LEU A 60 -3.26 0.54 6.48
CA LEU A 60 -3.47 -0.30 5.31
C LEU A 60 -4.90 -0.85 5.30
N MET A 61 -5.58 -0.70 4.17
CA MET A 61 -6.91 -1.24 3.93
C MET A 61 -6.87 -2.14 2.69
N HIS A 62 -7.61 -3.24 2.72
CA HIS A 62 -7.84 -4.15 1.60
C HIS A 62 -9.35 -4.32 1.45
N ASN A 63 -9.90 -3.99 0.28
CA ASN A 63 -11.34 -4.07 -0.01
C ASN A 63 -12.23 -3.45 1.09
N GLY A 64 -11.84 -2.27 1.57
CA GLY A 64 -12.56 -1.54 2.64
C GLY A 64 -12.38 -2.10 4.05
N LYS A 65 -11.55 -3.13 4.26
CA LYS A 65 -11.24 -3.69 5.59
C LYS A 65 -9.82 -3.36 6.01
N ARG A 66 -9.63 -3.02 7.28
CA ARG A 66 -8.29 -2.74 7.83
C ARG A 66 -7.49 -4.03 7.95
N VAL A 67 -6.29 -4.03 7.37
CA VAL A 67 -5.36 -5.15 7.42
C VAL A 67 -4.19 -4.79 8.33
N ARG A 68 -3.85 -5.67 9.26
CA ARG A 68 -2.65 -5.49 10.08
C ARG A 68 -1.41 -5.74 9.23
N ARG A 69 -0.34 -5.01 9.51
CA ARG A 69 0.92 -5.14 8.77
C ARG A 69 1.49 -6.57 8.79
N THR A 70 1.33 -7.28 9.90
CA THR A 70 1.72 -8.69 10.06
C THR A 70 0.93 -9.63 9.17
N GLU A 71 -0.36 -9.36 8.98
CA GLU A 71 -1.24 -10.15 8.11
C GLU A 71 -1.03 -9.81 6.63
N ALA A 72 -0.70 -8.54 6.35
CA ALA A 72 -0.46 -8.04 5.00
C ALA A 72 0.65 -8.84 4.29
N ALA A 73 1.75 -9.16 4.98
CA ALA A 73 2.87 -9.88 4.36
C ALA A 73 2.47 -11.21 3.71
N THR A 74 1.49 -11.91 4.29
CA THR A 74 1.00 -13.22 3.83
C THR A 74 -0.34 -13.14 3.10
N LEU A 75 -0.95 -11.96 3.01
CA LEU A 75 -2.26 -11.78 2.39
C LEU A 75 -2.14 -11.95 0.87
N ALA A 76 -2.71 -13.04 0.35
CA ALA A 76 -2.86 -13.25 -1.08
C ALA A 76 -3.91 -12.28 -1.64
N LEU A 77 -3.62 -11.70 -2.79
CA LEU A 77 -4.51 -10.79 -3.50
C LEU A 77 -5.14 -11.50 -4.70
N ALA A 78 -6.33 -11.05 -5.06
CA ALA A 78 -7.05 -11.48 -6.25
C ALA A 78 -7.16 -10.33 -7.26
N ASP A 79 -7.48 -10.69 -8.51
CA ASP A 79 -7.73 -9.72 -9.57
C ASP A 79 -8.87 -8.76 -9.23
N GLY A 80 -8.64 -7.47 -9.42
CA GLY A 80 -9.59 -6.41 -9.11
C GLY A 80 -9.63 -5.96 -7.65
N ASP A 81 -8.80 -6.54 -6.77
CA ASP A 81 -8.73 -6.11 -5.37
C ASP A 81 -8.30 -4.65 -5.23
N GLU A 82 -8.87 -3.99 -4.23
CA GLU A 82 -8.53 -2.62 -3.85
C GLU A 82 -7.62 -2.61 -2.62
N VAL A 83 -6.52 -1.88 -2.71
CA VAL A 83 -5.59 -1.59 -1.62
C VAL A 83 -5.58 -0.09 -1.37
N ALA A 84 -5.84 0.32 -0.14
CA ALA A 84 -5.81 1.73 0.22
C ALA A 84 -4.81 2.03 1.33
N LEU A 85 -4.03 3.09 1.14
CA LEU A 85 -3.04 3.59 2.11
C LEU A 85 -3.45 4.97 2.61
N PHE A 86 -3.66 5.05 3.92
CA PHE A 86 -3.96 6.31 4.59
C PHE A 86 -2.80 6.71 5.49
N PRO A 87 -2.39 8.00 5.48
CA PRO A 87 -1.52 8.52 6.51
C PRO A 87 -2.23 8.47 7.88
N PRO A 88 -1.48 8.58 8.99
CA PRO A 88 -2.08 8.64 10.30
C PRO A 88 -3.09 9.78 10.35
N VAL A 89 -4.33 9.45 10.69
CA VAL A 89 -5.35 10.45 10.96
C VAL A 89 -5.01 11.11 12.29
N ALA A 90 -4.54 12.35 12.24
CA ALA A 90 -4.61 13.24 13.40
C ALA A 90 -6.10 13.52 13.62
N GLY A 91 -6.70 12.84 14.59
CA GLY A 91 -8.03 13.19 15.07
C GLY A 91 -8.00 14.63 15.58
N GLY A 92 -8.88 15.47 15.05
CA GLY A 92 -9.10 16.84 15.53
C GLY A 92 -9.75 16.88 16.91
#